data_AF-A0A7V8WHJ1-F1
#
_entry.id   AF-A0A7V8WHJ1-F1
#
_cell.length_a   1.000
_cell.length_b   1.000
_cell.length_c   1.000
_cell.angle_alpha   90.00
_cell.angle_beta   90.00
_cell.angle_gamma   90.00
#
_symmetry.space_group_name_H-M   'P 1'
#
loop_
_entity.id
_entity.type
_entity.pdbx_description
1 polymer ?
#
loop_
_entity_poly.entity_id
_entity_poly.type
_entity_poly.pdbx_seq_one_letter_code
_entity_poly.pdbx_strand_id
1 'polypeptide(L)'
;MPKAKAAAAKALELDPDLAEAHVSMGGVLMFYDFDWPAAERALTLAIELSPNLAEAHDYYAMYLAAVGRHAEAADESRRARELDPLSVLILADAGWVHYLAKNYDQMVEMNRRALEMDPNFWLALVGLGLGYERQGKFPEAIATLEKARAADPNPAILEMLAGAYAASGRKDKARKLLAELTARAATQYVCPFEVATVHATLGDKKSTLEWLEKGYDERADCMPWISSDPKLDDLRGYPGFDDLMRRMAFPR
;
A
#
# COMPACT_ATOMS: atom_id res chain seq x y z
N MET A 1 15.57 1.75 -1.07
CA MET A 1 15.42 1.74 -2.54
C MET A 1 16.69 2.01 -3.37
N PRO A 2 17.67 2.86 -2.99
CA PRO A 2 18.86 3.11 -3.86
C PRO A 2 19.67 1.87 -4.25
N LYS A 3 19.85 0.91 -3.31
CA LYS A 3 20.52 -0.36 -3.59
C LYS A 3 19.71 -1.26 -4.53
N ALA A 4 18.38 -1.29 -4.38
CA ALA A 4 17.49 -2.04 -5.26
C ALA A 4 17.54 -1.49 -6.69
N LYS A 5 17.52 -0.16 -6.85
CA LYS A 5 17.70 0.50 -8.15
C LYS A 5 19.01 0.11 -8.83
N ALA A 6 20.12 0.18 -8.09
CA ALA A 6 21.43 -0.19 -8.61
C ALA A 6 21.50 -1.68 -9.00
N ALA A 7 20.90 -2.57 -8.21
CA ALA A 7 20.84 -4.00 -8.52
C ALA A 7 19.98 -4.29 -9.76
N ALA A 8 18.78 -3.69 -9.85
CA ALA A 8 17.90 -3.82 -11.01
C ALA A 8 18.57 -3.28 -12.29
N ALA A 9 19.21 -2.10 -12.21
CA ALA A 9 19.97 -1.54 -13.31
C ALA A 9 21.13 -2.47 -13.72
N LYS A 10 21.85 -3.06 -12.76
CA LYS A 10 22.93 -3.98 -13.06
C LYS A 10 22.44 -5.27 -13.71
N ALA A 11 21.29 -5.78 -13.29
CA ALA A 11 20.67 -6.94 -13.91
C ALA A 11 20.31 -6.65 -15.38
N LEU A 12 19.72 -5.48 -15.67
CA LEU A 12 19.39 -5.04 -17.02
C LEU A 12 20.62 -4.76 -17.91
N GLU A 13 21.75 -4.36 -17.34
CA GLU A 13 23.02 -4.28 -18.08
C GLU A 13 23.55 -5.65 -18.51
N LEU A 14 23.32 -6.68 -17.69
CA LEU A 14 23.79 -8.04 -17.95
C LEU A 14 22.85 -8.78 -18.90
N ASP A 15 21.54 -8.57 -18.73
CA ASP A 15 20.48 -9.13 -19.55
C ASP A 15 19.32 -8.11 -19.69
N PRO A 16 19.26 -7.39 -20.82
CA PRO A 16 18.20 -6.42 -21.07
C PRO A 16 16.80 -7.02 -21.19
N ASP A 17 16.69 -8.33 -21.43
CA ASP A 17 15.42 -9.04 -21.66
C ASP A 17 14.99 -9.85 -20.42
N LEU A 18 15.66 -9.66 -19.27
CA LEU A 18 15.30 -10.32 -18.01
C LEU A 18 14.03 -9.70 -17.40
N ALA A 19 12.91 -10.42 -17.49
CA ALA A 19 11.61 -9.96 -17.03
C ALA A 19 11.60 -9.56 -15.54
N GLU A 20 12.22 -10.35 -14.66
CA GLU A 20 12.31 -10.09 -13.22
C GLU A 20 13.08 -8.80 -12.89
N ALA A 21 14.07 -8.45 -13.72
CA ALA A 21 14.80 -7.19 -13.58
C ALA A 21 13.93 -5.99 -13.96
N HIS A 22 13.08 -6.13 -14.98
CA HIS A 22 12.07 -5.14 -15.34
C HIS A 22 11.00 -4.99 -14.26
N VAL A 23 10.53 -6.07 -13.63
CA VAL A 23 9.63 -6.00 -12.46
C VAL A 23 10.28 -5.20 -11.33
N SER A 24 11.52 -5.55 -10.97
CA SER A 24 12.27 -4.86 -9.91
C SER A 24 12.48 -3.38 -10.23
N MET A 25 12.80 -3.05 -11.48
CA MET A 25 12.95 -1.66 -11.93
C MET A 25 11.62 -0.91 -11.89
N GLY A 26 10.54 -1.53 -12.36
CA GLY A 26 9.18 -0.97 -12.31
C GLY A 26 8.74 -0.66 -10.88
N GLY A 27 8.99 -1.58 -9.94
CA GLY A 27 8.77 -1.36 -8.51
C GLY A 27 9.56 -0.17 -7.97
N VAL A 28 10.84 -0.02 -8.31
CA VAL A 28 11.66 1.14 -7.90
C VAL A 28 11.12 2.45 -8.48
N LEU A 29 10.77 2.45 -9.77
CA LEU A 29 10.26 3.63 -10.45
C LEU A 29 8.93 4.10 -9.83
N MET A 30 8.08 3.14 -9.44
CA MET A 30 6.80 3.41 -8.78
C MET A 30 6.96 3.82 -7.31
N PHE A 31 7.67 3.03 -6.50
CA PHE A 31 7.73 3.21 -5.05
C PHE A 31 8.76 4.26 -4.59
N TYR A 32 9.72 4.66 -5.43
CA TYR A 32 10.80 5.55 -5.00
C TYR A 32 11.00 6.78 -5.89
N ASP A 33 11.03 6.60 -7.20
CA ASP A 33 11.27 7.73 -8.11
C ASP A 33 9.99 8.47 -8.47
N PHE A 34 8.82 7.85 -8.27
CA PHE A 34 7.51 8.34 -8.71
C PHE A 34 7.47 8.67 -10.21
N ASP A 35 8.22 7.91 -11.03
CA ASP A 35 8.22 8.01 -12.48
C ASP A 35 7.19 7.03 -13.05
N TRP A 36 5.92 7.40 -13.00
CA TRP A 36 4.80 6.55 -13.41
C TRP A 36 4.92 6.06 -14.86
N PRO A 37 5.22 6.93 -15.86
CA PRO A 37 5.35 6.47 -17.23
C PRO A 37 6.49 5.46 -17.41
N ALA A 38 7.63 5.62 -16.72
CA ALA A 38 8.70 4.64 -16.78
C ALA A 38 8.36 3.35 -16.05
N ALA A 39 7.68 3.44 -14.89
CA ALA A 39 7.22 2.28 -14.13
C ALA A 39 6.27 1.41 -14.98
N GLU A 40 5.29 2.03 -15.65
CA GLU A 40 4.38 1.32 -16.54
C GLU A 40 5.12 0.59 -17.66
N ARG A 41 6.01 1.28 -18.38
CA ARG A 41 6.78 0.67 -19.47
C ARG A 41 7.59 -0.53 -19.00
N ALA A 42 8.23 -0.43 -17.84
CA ALA A 42 9.02 -1.52 -17.29
C ALA A 42 8.12 -2.72 -16.92
N LEU A 43 7.00 -2.48 -16.26
CA LEU A 43 6.06 -3.53 -15.84
C LEU A 43 5.37 -4.20 -17.04
N THR A 44 4.94 -3.43 -18.04
CA THR A 44 4.35 -4.00 -19.26
C THR A 44 5.38 -4.80 -20.06
N LEU A 45 6.63 -4.32 -20.15
CA LEU A 45 7.70 -5.06 -20.81
C LEU A 45 8.03 -6.37 -20.07
N ALA A 46 8.00 -6.38 -18.74
CA ALA A 46 8.17 -7.61 -17.96
C ALA A 46 7.09 -8.66 -18.31
N ILE A 47 5.83 -8.23 -18.47
CA ILE A 47 4.72 -9.09 -18.89
C ILE A 47 4.90 -9.57 -20.34
N GLU A 48 5.34 -8.70 -21.24
CA GLU A 48 5.62 -9.07 -22.64
C GLU A 48 6.74 -10.13 -22.75
N LEU A 49 7.81 -9.96 -21.97
CA LEU A 49 8.95 -10.88 -21.93
C LEU A 49 8.59 -12.22 -21.27
N SER A 50 7.78 -12.19 -20.22
CA SER A 50 7.33 -13.39 -19.50
C SER A 50 5.86 -13.31 -19.09
N PRO A 51 4.92 -13.69 -19.98
CA PRO A 51 3.47 -13.58 -19.72
C PRO A 51 2.92 -14.50 -18.61
N ASN A 52 3.77 -15.36 -18.05
CA ASN A 52 3.43 -16.27 -16.96
C ASN A 52 4.17 -15.93 -15.66
N LEU A 53 4.91 -14.81 -15.62
CA LEU A 53 5.55 -14.32 -14.40
C LEU A 53 4.48 -13.67 -13.50
N ALA A 54 4.02 -14.40 -12.50
CA ALA A 54 2.96 -13.93 -11.59
C ALA A 54 3.30 -12.59 -10.93
N GLU A 55 4.57 -12.39 -10.54
CA GLU A 55 5.05 -11.14 -9.93
C GLU A 55 4.93 -9.92 -10.86
N ALA A 56 5.11 -10.08 -12.17
CA ALA A 56 4.96 -8.98 -13.12
C ALA A 56 3.51 -8.49 -13.18
N HIS A 57 2.56 -9.42 -13.21
CA HIS A 57 1.13 -9.11 -13.16
C HIS A 57 0.73 -8.48 -11.81
N ASP A 58 1.29 -8.96 -10.71
CA ASP A 58 1.00 -8.45 -9.37
C ASP A 58 1.50 -7.00 -9.18
N TYR A 59 2.75 -6.71 -9.53
CA TYR A 59 3.29 -5.35 -9.50
C TYR A 59 2.57 -4.41 -10.49
N TYR A 60 2.17 -4.91 -11.66
CA TYR A 60 1.39 -4.10 -12.59
C TYR A 60 -0.02 -3.81 -12.05
N ALA A 61 -0.65 -4.77 -11.36
CA ALA A 61 -1.91 -4.52 -10.66
C ALA A 61 -1.77 -3.44 -9.57
N MET A 62 -0.68 -3.48 -8.79
CA MET A 62 -0.36 -2.44 -7.80
C MET A 62 -0.17 -1.07 -8.44
N TYR A 63 0.57 -1.00 -9.56
CA TYR A 63 0.72 0.24 -10.34
C TYR A 63 -0.63 0.78 -10.81
N LEU A 64 -1.45 -0.07 -11.45
CA LEU A 64 -2.76 0.30 -11.95
C LEU A 64 -3.67 0.81 -10.82
N ALA A 65 -3.64 0.17 -9.65
CA ALA A 65 -4.41 0.59 -8.49
C ALA A 65 -3.93 1.95 -7.93
N ALA A 66 -2.60 2.19 -7.90
CA ALA A 66 -2.03 3.47 -7.51
C ALA A 66 -2.43 4.60 -8.47
N VAL A 67 -2.47 4.35 -9.78
CA VAL A 67 -2.87 5.36 -10.76
C VAL A 67 -4.38 5.45 -10.99
N GLY A 68 -5.19 4.75 -10.20
CA GLY A 68 -6.66 4.81 -10.24
C GLY A 68 -7.34 3.96 -11.32
N ARG A 69 -6.59 3.14 -12.07
CA ARG A 69 -7.08 2.21 -13.10
C ARG A 69 -7.58 0.90 -12.47
N HIS A 70 -8.57 1.01 -11.59
CA HIS A 70 -8.98 -0.09 -10.70
C HIS A 70 -9.55 -1.33 -11.40
N ALA A 71 -10.24 -1.16 -12.53
CA ALA A 71 -10.77 -2.30 -13.29
C ALA A 71 -9.63 -3.15 -13.88
N GLU A 72 -8.67 -2.50 -14.51
CA GLU A 72 -7.48 -3.14 -15.07
C GLU A 72 -6.62 -3.77 -13.97
N ALA A 73 -6.47 -3.07 -12.83
CA ALA A 73 -5.78 -3.61 -11.66
C ALA A 73 -6.41 -4.93 -11.17
N ALA A 74 -7.73 -5.03 -11.17
CA ALA A 74 -8.43 -6.25 -10.75
C ALA A 74 -8.22 -7.41 -11.74
N ASP A 75 -8.13 -7.11 -13.04
CA ASP A 75 -7.86 -8.11 -14.08
C ASP A 75 -6.43 -8.66 -13.98
N GLU A 76 -5.44 -7.79 -13.80
CA GLU A 76 -4.03 -8.17 -13.63
C GLU A 76 -3.80 -8.92 -12.30
N SER A 77 -4.43 -8.47 -11.22
CA SER A 77 -4.39 -9.17 -9.94
C SER A 77 -5.04 -10.57 -10.04
N ARG A 78 -6.13 -10.72 -10.81
CA ARG A 78 -6.69 -12.04 -11.10
C ARG A 78 -5.68 -12.91 -11.84
N ARG A 79 -4.99 -12.36 -12.83
CA ARG A 79 -3.99 -13.09 -13.61
C ARG A 79 -2.83 -13.57 -12.72
N ALA A 80 -2.31 -12.71 -11.83
CA ALA A 80 -1.28 -13.08 -10.87
C ALA A 80 -1.71 -14.26 -9.98
N ARG A 81 -2.94 -14.24 -9.46
CA ARG A 81 -3.50 -15.33 -8.64
C ARG A 81 -3.75 -16.63 -9.41
N GLU A 82 -4.03 -16.57 -10.70
CA GLU A 82 -4.17 -17.77 -11.54
C GLU A 82 -2.80 -18.42 -11.81
N LEU A 83 -1.77 -17.60 -11.97
CA LEU A 83 -0.40 -18.05 -12.22
C LEU A 83 0.28 -18.60 -10.97
N ASP A 84 0.06 -17.97 -9.81
CA ASP A 84 0.54 -18.45 -8.52
C ASP A 84 -0.58 -18.43 -7.45
N PRO A 85 -1.44 -19.46 -7.43
CA PRO A 85 -2.56 -19.55 -6.51
C PRO A 85 -2.15 -19.83 -5.06
N LEU A 86 -0.87 -20.13 -4.81
CA LEU A 86 -0.36 -20.48 -3.48
C LEU A 86 0.47 -19.36 -2.84
N SER A 87 0.65 -18.24 -3.54
CA SER A 87 1.30 -17.06 -2.95
C SER A 87 0.35 -16.33 -2.01
N VAL A 88 0.64 -16.44 -0.71
CA VAL A 88 -0.06 -15.69 0.35
C VAL A 88 0.12 -14.17 0.17
N LEU A 89 1.27 -13.75 -0.37
CA LEU A 89 1.56 -12.36 -0.68
C LEU A 89 0.62 -11.82 -1.77
N ILE A 90 0.54 -12.52 -2.93
CA ILE A 90 -0.34 -12.11 -4.04
C ILE A 90 -1.82 -12.08 -3.61
N LEU A 91 -2.23 -12.97 -2.70
CA LEU A 91 -3.58 -12.91 -2.12
C LEU A 91 -3.79 -11.66 -1.26
N ALA A 92 -2.82 -11.28 -0.43
CA ALA A 92 -2.89 -10.07 0.38
C ALA A 92 -2.88 -8.80 -0.49
N ASP A 93 -2.03 -8.76 -1.52
CA ASP A 93 -1.92 -7.66 -2.48
C ASP A 93 -3.18 -7.52 -3.32
N ALA A 94 -3.83 -8.63 -3.71
CA ALA A 94 -5.18 -8.59 -4.28
C ALA A 94 -6.20 -7.95 -3.33
N GLY A 95 -6.09 -8.22 -2.04
CA GLY A 95 -6.86 -7.54 -1.01
C GLY A 95 -6.64 -6.02 -1.03
N TRP A 96 -5.38 -5.58 -1.18
CA TRP A 96 -5.02 -4.18 -1.30
C TRP A 96 -5.54 -3.51 -2.60
N VAL A 97 -5.49 -4.21 -3.74
CA VAL A 97 -6.14 -3.75 -4.99
C VAL A 97 -7.62 -3.48 -4.74
N HIS A 98 -8.31 -4.42 -4.10
CA HIS A 98 -9.72 -4.27 -3.79
C HIS A 98 -10.00 -3.15 -2.77
N TYR A 99 -9.09 -2.93 -1.81
CA TYR A 99 -9.19 -1.80 -0.87
C TYR A 99 -9.16 -0.45 -1.60
N LEU A 100 -8.18 -0.23 -2.48
CA LEU A 100 -8.05 1.02 -3.24
C LEU A 100 -9.24 1.22 -4.20
N ALA A 101 -9.80 0.13 -4.72
CA ALA A 101 -11.03 0.13 -5.51
C ALA A 101 -12.33 0.26 -4.67
N LYS A 102 -12.23 0.38 -3.33
CA LYS A 102 -13.36 0.44 -2.38
C LYS A 102 -14.27 -0.81 -2.39
N ASN A 103 -13.75 -1.95 -2.87
CA ASN A 103 -14.42 -3.25 -2.94
C ASN A 103 -14.17 -4.08 -1.67
N TYR A 104 -14.65 -3.61 -0.52
CA TYR A 104 -14.28 -4.15 0.79
C TYR A 104 -14.69 -5.60 1.03
N ASP A 105 -15.77 -6.08 0.40
CA ASP A 105 -16.18 -7.49 0.52
C ASP A 105 -15.17 -8.43 -0.14
N GLN A 106 -14.67 -8.06 -1.33
CA GLN A 106 -13.62 -8.82 -2.02
C GLN A 106 -12.29 -8.72 -1.28
N MET A 107 -11.97 -7.56 -0.71
CA MET A 107 -10.79 -7.40 0.16
C MET A 107 -10.82 -8.38 1.33
N VAL A 108 -11.95 -8.47 2.05
CA VAL A 108 -12.11 -9.41 3.18
C VAL A 108 -11.96 -10.85 2.71
N GLU A 109 -12.54 -11.20 1.56
CA GLU A 109 -12.45 -12.56 1.00
C GLU A 109 -11.01 -12.96 0.64
N MET A 110 -10.27 -12.09 -0.07
CA MET A 110 -8.89 -12.40 -0.46
C MET A 110 -7.98 -12.59 0.78
N ASN A 111 -8.13 -11.73 1.78
CA ASN A 111 -7.35 -11.83 3.01
C ASN A 111 -7.75 -13.03 3.88
N ARG A 112 -9.02 -13.46 3.87
CA ARG A 112 -9.42 -14.72 4.53
C ARG A 112 -8.75 -15.93 3.89
N ARG A 113 -8.73 -16.00 2.55
CA ARG A 113 -8.03 -17.07 1.83
C ARG A 113 -6.54 -17.10 2.13
N ALA A 114 -5.89 -15.94 2.20
CA ALA A 114 -4.50 -15.85 2.64
C ALA A 114 -4.30 -16.42 4.06
N LEU A 115 -5.22 -16.12 4.99
CA LEU A 115 -5.17 -16.60 6.38
C LEU A 115 -5.56 -18.08 6.55
N GLU A 116 -6.28 -18.67 5.60
CA GLU A 116 -6.49 -20.13 5.55
C GLU A 116 -5.17 -20.85 5.25
N MET A 117 -4.27 -20.22 4.50
CA MET A 117 -2.95 -20.76 4.15
C MET A 117 -1.91 -20.48 5.23
N ASP A 118 -1.83 -19.24 5.71
CA ASP A 118 -0.98 -18.83 6.83
C ASP A 118 -1.78 -17.99 7.83
N PRO A 119 -2.26 -18.59 8.94
CA PRO A 119 -3.08 -17.92 9.94
C PRO A 119 -2.42 -16.75 10.67
N ASN A 120 -1.09 -16.58 10.55
CA ASN A 120 -0.31 -15.54 11.20
C ASN A 120 0.32 -14.56 10.21
N PHE A 121 0.00 -14.65 8.91
CA PHE A 121 0.52 -13.72 7.92
C PHE A 121 0.01 -12.30 8.20
N TRP A 122 0.93 -11.44 8.66
CA TRP A 122 0.56 -10.14 9.23
C TRP A 122 -0.09 -9.20 8.22
N LEU A 123 0.34 -9.23 6.95
CA LEU A 123 -0.26 -8.44 5.87
C LEU A 123 -1.73 -8.81 5.67
N ALA A 124 -2.06 -10.10 5.69
CA ALA A 124 -3.44 -10.54 5.55
C ALA A 124 -4.29 -10.24 6.79
N LEU A 125 -3.71 -10.30 7.99
CA LEU A 125 -4.39 -9.82 9.21
C LEU A 125 -4.68 -8.32 9.14
N VAL A 126 -3.72 -7.52 8.67
CA VAL A 126 -3.90 -6.09 8.42
C VAL A 126 -5.02 -5.83 7.40
N GLY A 127 -4.96 -6.51 6.25
CA GLY A 127 -5.98 -6.38 5.21
C GLY A 127 -7.38 -6.77 5.70
N LEU A 128 -7.50 -7.87 6.45
CA LEU A 128 -8.77 -8.28 7.03
C LEU A 128 -9.28 -7.26 8.07
N GLY A 129 -8.40 -6.75 8.93
CA GLY A 129 -8.74 -5.75 9.93
C GLY A 129 -9.24 -4.45 9.30
N LEU A 130 -8.54 -3.95 8.29
CA LEU A 130 -8.92 -2.76 7.54
C LEU A 130 -10.22 -2.97 6.74
N GLY A 131 -10.44 -4.16 6.17
CA GLY A 131 -11.70 -4.52 5.53
C GLY A 131 -12.89 -4.46 6.49
N TYR A 132 -12.73 -5.00 7.70
CA TYR A 132 -13.74 -4.87 8.76
C TYR A 132 -13.97 -3.44 9.23
N GLU A 133 -12.91 -2.64 9.34
CA GLU A 133 -13.02 -1.21 9.66
C GLU A 133 -13.91 -0.49 8.63
N ARG A 134 -13.65 -0.73 7.34
CA ARG A 134 -14.42 -0.13 6.23
C ARG A 134 -15.87 -0.62 6.15
N GLN A 135 -16.16 -1.80 6.67
CA GLN A 135 -17.52 -2.31 6.85
C GLN A 135 -18.20 -1.81 8.14
N GLY A 136 -17.54 -0.98 8.96
CA GLY A 136 -18.06 -0.50 10.25
C GLY A 136 -18.01 -1.54 11.38
N LYS A 137 -17.39 -2.70 11.15
CA LYS A 137 -17.22 -3.79 12.12
C LYS A 137 -16.01 -3.54 13.01
N PHE A 138 -16.06 -2.44 13.75
CA PHE A 138 -14.92 -1.95 14.52
C PHE A 138 -14.41 -2.92 15.60
N PRO A 139 -15.25 -3.65 16.34
CA PRO A 139 -14.77 -4.66 17.30
C PRO A 139 -13.92 -5.75 16.63
N GLU A 140 -14.39 -6.28 15.50
CA GLU A 140 -13.70 -7.29 14.71
C GLU A 140 -12.40 -6.74 14.11
N ALA A 141 -12.43 -5.53 13.54
CA ALA A 141 -11.26 -4.84 13.01
C ALA A 141 -10.14 -4.75 14.04
N ILE A 142 -10.45 -4.25 15.24
CA ILE A 142 -9.46 -4.09 16.31
C ILE A 142 -8.97 -5.43 16.83
N ALA A 143 -9.85 -6.42 17.03
CA ALA A 143 -9.42 -7.74 17.45
C ALA A 143 -8.45 -8.38 16.44
N THR A 144 -8.71 -8.24 15.14
CA THR A 144 -7.84 -8.74 14.07
C THR A 144 -6.51 -7.98 14.03
N LEU A 145 -6.52 -6.66 14.19
CA LEU A 145 -5.29 -5.84 14.19
C LEU A 145 -4.43 -6.05 15.45
N GLU A 146 -5.04 -6.30 16.60
CA GLU A 146 -4.29 -6.72 17.81
C GLU A 146 -3.65 -8.11 17.62
N LYS A 147 -4.32 -9.04 16.90
CA LYS A 147 -3.70 -10.31 16.48
C LYS A 147 -2.52 -10.07 15.54
N ALA A 148 -2.66 -9.15 14.57
CA ALA A 148 -1.54 -8.78 13.68
C ALA A 148 -0.35 -8.26 14.49
N ARG A 149 -0.59 -7.39 15.47
CA ARG A 149 0.44 -6.81 16.34
C ARG A 149 1.16 -7.85 17.19
N ALA A 150 0.45 -8.92 17.57
CA ALA A 150 1.04 -10.04 18.29
C ALA A 150 1.88 -10.95 17.37
N ALA A 151 1.56 -11.01 16.08
CA ALA A 151 2.27 -11.82 15.10
C ALA A 151 3.56 -11.14 14.59
N ASP A 152 3.55 -9.82 14.41
CA ASP A 152 4.68 -9.08 13.83
C ASP A 152 4.84 -7.67 14.47
N PRO A 153 6.07 -7.21 14.76
CA PRO A 153 6.32 -5.89 15.37
C PRO A 153 6.28 -4.70 14.39
N ASN A 154 5.90 -4.90 13.12
CA ASN A 154 5.88 -3.87 12.07
C ASN A 154 5.10 -2.61 12.47
N PRO A 155 5.68 -1.39 12.36
CA PRO A 155 4.99 -0.12 12.63
C PRO A 155 3.68 0.08 11.86
N ALA A 156 3.55 -0.41 10.63
CA ALA A 156 2.33 -0.28 9.83
C ALA A 156 1.11 -0.88 10.54
N ILE A 157 1.31 -1.92 11.38
CA ILE A 157 0.22 -2.53 12.15
C ILE A 157 -0.29 -1.57 13.23
N LEU A 158 0.60 -0.79 13.85
CA LEU A 158 0.22 0.22 14.83
C LEU A 158 -0.58 1.35 14.17
N GLU A 159 -0.23 1.72 12.93
CA GLU A 159 -1.00 2.69 12.14
C GLU A 159 -2.42 2.22 11.91
N MET A 160 -2.58 1.00 11.37
CA MET A 160 -3.89 0.43 11.09
C MET A 160 -4.74 0.32 12.36
N LEU A 161 -4.14 -0.10 13.48
CA LEU A 161 -4.82 -0.18 14.77
C LEU A 161 -5.22 1.21 15.30
N ALA A 162 -4.36 2.22 15.14
CA ALA A 162 -4.67 3.60 15.49
C ALA A 162 -5.81 4.17 14.64
N GLY A 163 -5.80 3.88 13.33
CA GLY A 163 -6.86 4.19 12.37
C GLY A 163 -8.20 3.59 12.80
N ALA A 164 -8.23 2.29 13.09
CA ALA A 164 -9.43 1.60 13.54
C ALA A 164 -9.99 2.17 14.86
N TYR A 165 -9.13 2.52 15.82
CA TYR A 165 -9.56 3.22 17.03
C TYR A 165 -10.13 4.61 16.73
N ALA A 166 -9.51 5.36 15.82
CA ALA A 166 -9.99 6.69 15.43
C ALA A 166 -11.35 6.62 14.74
N ALA A 167 -11.49 5.73 13.75
CA ALA A 167 -12.72 5.48 12.99
C ALA A 167 -13.88 5.02 13.90
N SER A 168 -13.58 4.23 14.94
CA SER A 168 -14.58 3.80 15.92
C SER A 168 -14.89 4.85 17.01
N GLY A 169 -14.41 6.08 16.87
CA GLY A 169 -14.60 7.17 17.85
C GLY A 169 -13.76 7.07 19.13
N ARG A 170 -12.88 6.07 19.27
CA ARG A 170 -11.98 5.89 20.43
C ARG A 170 -10.71 6.75 20.28
N LYS A 171 -10.91 8.06 20.17
CA LYS A 171 -9.86 9.04 19.83
C LYS A 171 -8.67 9.03 20.80
N ASP A 172 -8.89 8.77 22.09
CA ASP A 172 -7.78 8.75 23.07
C ASP A 172 -6.83 7.58 22.85
N LYS A 173 -7.37 6.40 22.48
CA LYS A 173 -6.55 5.24 22.13
C LYS A 173 -5.78 5.48 20.83
N ALA A 174 -6.45 6.06 19.83
CA ALA A 174 -5.81 6.43 18.57
C ALA A 174 -4.65 7.42 18.79
N ARG A 175 -4.86 8.49 19.57
CA ARG A 175 -3.81 9.47 19.89
C ARG A 175 -2.64 8.85 20.67
N LYS A 176 -2.92 7.91 21.56
CA LYS A 176 -1.87 7.18 22.28
C LYS A 176 -0.98 6.39 21.31
N LEU A 177 -1.58 5.65 20.38
CA LEU A 177 -0.81 4.89 19.37
C LEU A 177 -0.12 5.81 18.36
N LEU A 178 -0.73 6.94 17.99
CA LEU A 178 -0.11 7.96 17.15
C LEU A 178 1.16 8.55 17.80
N ALA A 179 1.10 8.82 19.11
CA ALA A 179 2.27 9.25 19.87
C ALA A 179 3.35 8.16 19.93
N GLU A 180 2.96 6.89 20.05
CA GLU A 180 3.88 5.74 19.97
C GLU A 180 4.55 5.66 18.59
N LEU A 181 3.78 5.75 17.50
CA LEU A 181 4.30 5.78 16.12
C LEU A 181 5.28 6.93 15.90
N THR A 182 4.92 8.13 16.35
CA THR A 182 5.77 9.33 16.20
C THR A 182 7.06 9.19 17.02
N ALA A 183 7.00 8.62 18.23
CA ALA A 183 8.19 8.35 19.02
C ALA A 183 9.09 7.30 18.36
N ARG A 184 8.52 6.25 17.77
CA ARG A 184 9.27 5.23 17.01
C ARG A 184 9.93 5.83 15.77
N ALA A 185 9.28 6.78 15.09
CA ALA A 185 9.85 7.47 13.93
C ALA A 185 11.15 8.23 14.26
N ALA A 186 11.44 8.50 15.55
CA ALA A 186 12.69 9.11 15.98
C ALA A 186 13.86 8.11 16.12
N THR A 187 13.58 6.80 16.21
CA THR A 187 14.60 5.76 16.46
C THR A 187 14.65 4.67 15.39
N GLN A 188 13.61 4.52 14.58
CA GLN A 188 13.52 3.58 13.48
C GLN A 188 12.69 4.15 12.33
N TYR A 189 12.79 3.55 11.15
CA TYR A 189 11.97 3.94 10.02
C TYR A 189 10.49 3.65 10.31
N VAL A 190 9.66 4.67 10.12
CA VAL A 190 8.19 4.62 10.12
C VAL A 190 7.76 5.44 8.91
N CYS A 191 6.91 4.89 8.06
CA CYS A 191 6.53 5.57 6.84
C CYS A 191 5.75 6.86 7.17
N PRO A 192 6.14 8.05 6.69
CA PRO A 192 5.40 9.29 7.00
C PRO A 192 3.91 9.24 6.62
N PHE A 193 3.57 8.52 5.54
CA PHE A 193 2.18 8.27 5.13
C PHE A 193 1.37 7.58 6.23
N GLU A 194 1.97 6.63 6.95
CA GLU A 194 1.29 5.91 8.04
C GLU A 194 0.88 6.88 9.16
N VAL A 195 1.74 7.85 9.49
CA VAL A 195 1.40 8.85 10.49
C VAL A 195 0.33 9.81 9.96
N ALA A 196 0.42 10.18 8.68
CA ALA A 196 -0.53 11.06 8.02
C ALA A 196 -1.97 10.51 7.99
N THR A 197 -2.14 9.22 7.69
CA THR A 197 -3.45 8.56 7.60
C THR A 197 -4.18 8.47 8.95
N VAL A 198 -3.44 8.35 10.07
CA VAL A 198 -4.04 8.42 11.41
C VAL A 198 -4.51 9.83 11.72
N HIS A 199 -3.71 10.87 11.40
CA HIS A 199 -4.15 12.27 11.52
C HIS A 199 -5.39 12.53 10.65
N ALA A 200 -5.45 11.95 9.45
CA ALA A 200 -6.56 12.12 8.53
C ALA A 200 -7.85 11.57 9.13
N THR A 201 -7.79 10.34 9.65
CA THR A 201 -8.93 9.69 10.33
C THR A 201 -9.36 10.43 11.61
N LEU A 202 -8.43 11.14 12.27
CA LEU A 202 -8.73 12.00 13.42
C LEU A 202 -9.33 13.37 13.04
N GLY A 203 -9.35 13.72 11.75
CA GLY A 203 -9.84 14.99 11.21
C GLY A 203 -8.82 16.14 11.25
N ASP A 204 -7.54 15.85 11.47
CA ASP A 204 -6.47 16.84 11.56
C ASP A 204 -5.78 17.05 10.20
N LYS A 205 -6.46 17.79 9.31
CA LYS A 205 -5.99 18.03 7.93
C LYS A 205 -4.61 18.71 7.87
N LYS A 206 -4.29 19.56 8.85
CA LYS A 206 -3.02 20.28 8.88
C LYS A 206 -1.87 19.30 9.09
N SER A 207 -1.94 18.50 10.16
CA SER A 207 -0.90 17.52 10.46
C SER A 207 -0.85 16.42 9.39
N THR A 208 -1.98 16.01 8.82
CA THR A 208 -1.99 15.09 7.67
C THR A 208 -1.14 15.64 6.53
N LEU A 209 -1.35 16.89 6.11
CA LEU A 209 -0.54 17.48 5.03
C LEU A 209 0.94 17.56 5.40
N GLU A 210 1.28 18.01 6.61
CA GLU A 210 2.68 18.09 7.07
C GLU A 210 3.40 16.74 6.96
N TRP A 211 2.74 15.64 7.34
CA TRP A 211 3.31 14.29 7.23
C TRP A 211 3.34 13.76 5.79
N LEU A 212 2.39 14.12 4.94
CA LEU A 212 2.43 13.75 3.52
C LEU A 212 3.55 14.49 2.77
N GLU A 213 3.77 15.77 3.06
CA GLU A 213 4.91 16.54 2.53
C GLU A 213 6.23 15.91 2.95
N LYS A 214 6.35 15.54 4.22
CA LYS A 214 7.52 14.78 4.71
C LYS A 214 7.70 13.46 3.93
N GLY A 215 6.62 12.72 3.69
CA GLY A 215 6.66 11.47 2.92
C GLY A 215 7.14 11.67 1.49
N TYR A 216 6.74 12.77 0.85
CA TYR A 216 7.23 13.15 -0.47
C TYR A 216 8.71 13.49 -0.47
N ASP A 217 9.16 14.36 0.45
CA ASP A 217 10.55 14.79 0.55
C ASP A 217 11.50 13.61 0.85
N GLU A 218 11.05 12.66 1.67
CA GLU A 218 11.79 11.46 2.04
C GLU A 218 11.71 10.33 0.99
N ARG A 219 10.88 10.49 -0.05
CA ARG A 219 10.56 9.45 -1.04
C ARG A 219 10.10 8.14 -0.38
N ALA A 220 9.15 8.27 0.53
CA ALA A 220 8.60 7.14 1.26
C ALA A 220 7.83 6.21 0.31
N ASP A 221 8.10 4.91 0.43
CA ASP A 221 7.58 3.83 -0.43
C ASP A 221 6.06 3.61 -0.30
N CYS A 222 5.45 4.13 0.75
CA CYS A 222 4.01 4.16 0.96
C CYS A 222 3.29 5.30 0.20
N MET A 223 4.01 6.26 -0.38
CA MET A 223 3.40 7.41 -1.05
C MET A 223 2.57 7.12 -2.30
N PRO A 224 2.81 6.04 -3.09
CA PRO A 224 1.99 5.75 -4.28
C PRO A 224 0.49 5.62 -4.03
N TRP A 225 0.09 5.36 -2.78
CA TRP A 225 -1.31 5.16 -2.42
C TRP A 225 -2.10 6.48 -2.21
N ILE A 226 -1.42 7.63 -2.14
CA ILE A 226 -2.03 8.95 -1.82
C ILE A 226 -3.16 9.38 -2.78
N SER A 227 -3.11 8.92 -4.03
CA SER A 227 -4.11 9.14 -5.07
C SER A 227 -5.42 8.37 -4.84
N SER A 228 -5.35 7.19 -4.23
CA SER A 228 -6.45 6.23 -4.20
C SER A 228 -6.89 5.84 -2.79
N ASP A 229 -6.12 6.15 -1.74
CA ASP A 229 -6.46 5.75 -0.38
C ASP A 229 -7.71 6.51 0.14
N PRO A 230 -8.81 5.80 0.46
CA PRO A 230 -10.03 6.43 0.96
C PRO A 230 -9.87 7.17 2.28
N LYS A 231 -8.78 6.97 3.06
CA LYS A 231 -8.50 7.76 4.27
C LYS A 231 -8.22 9.24 3.94
N LEU A 232 -7.87 9.56 2.70
CA LEU A 232 -7.48 10.91 2.28
C LEU A 232 -8.55 11.62 1.43
N ASP A 233 -9.71 11.01 1.22
CA ASP A 233 -10.80 11.59 0.42
C ASP A 233 -11.20 13.00 0.92
N ASP A 234 -11.19 13.21 2.24
CA ASP A 234 -11.53 14.50 2.87
C ASP A 234 -10.50 15.62 2.64
N LEU A 235 -9.32 15.31 2.08
CA LEU A 235 -8.30 16.29 1.72
C LEU A 235 -8.45 16.80 0.28
N ARG A 236 -9.27 16.17 -0.57
CA ARG A 236 -9.48 16.63 -1.96
C ARG A 236 -10.03 18.07 -1.96
N GLY A 237 -9.40 18.98 -2.70
CA GLY A 237 -9.74 20.40 -2.68
C GLY A 237 -9.04 21.22 -1.58
N TYR A 238 -8.25 20.58 -0.72
CA TYR A 238 -7.38 21.29 0.23
C TYR A 238 -6.13 21.79 -0.53
N PRO A 239 -5.85 23.12 -0.58
CA PRO A 239 -4.88 23.67 -1.53
C PRO A 239 -3.49 23.03 -1.50
N GLY A 240 -2.96 22.72 -0.29
CA GLY A 240 -1.66 22.08 -0.16
C GLY A 240 -1.66 20.60 -0.57
N PHE A 241 -2.77 19.90 -0.38
CA PHE A 241 -2.89 18.52 -0.84
C PHE A 241 -3.02 18.46 -2.37
N ASP A 242 -3.80 19.34 -2.98
CA ASP A 242 -3.90 19.41 -4.44
C ASP A 242 -2.55 19.80 -5.08
N ASP A 243 -1.75 20.60 -4.40
CA ASP A 243 -0.37 20.89 -4.81
C ASP A 243 0.54 19.66 -4.74
N LEU A 244 0.51 18.96 -3.62
CA LEU A 244 1.24 17.71 -3.46
C LEU A 244 0.87 16.69 -4.53
N MET A 245 -0.43 16.53 -4.83
CA MET A 245 -0.91 15.65 -5.90
C MET A 245 -0.37 16.04 -7.29
N ARG A 246 -0.22 17.34 -7.58
CA ARG A 246 0.42 17.80 -8.82
C ARG A 246 1.91 17.44 -8.85
N ARG A 247 2.61 17.59 -7.73
CA ARG A 247 4.04 17.24 -7.60
C ARG A 247 4.30 15.73 -7.64
N MET A 248 3.35 14.92 -7.19
CA MET A 248 3.38 13.46 -7.34
C MET A 248 3.25 13.02 -8.81
N ALA A 249 2.77 13.89 -9.70
CA ALA A 249 2.80 13.67 -11.16
C ALA A 249 2.10 12.39 -11.66
N PHE A 250 1.05 11.91 -10.96
CA PHE A 250 0.23 10.78 -11.42
C PHE A 250 -0.30 11.02 -12.86
N PRO A 251 -0.39 9.97 -13.69
CA PRO A 251 -0.97 10.10 -15.03
C PRO A 251 -2.46 10.49 -14.94
N ARG A 252 -2.93 11.22 -15.95
CA ARG A 252 -4.33 11.67 -16.07
C ARG A 252 -5.17 10.68 -16.86
#